data_AF-A0A9Q3DJJ9-F1
#
_entry.id   AF-A0A9Q3DJJ9-F1
#
_cell.length_a   1.000
_cell.length_b   1.000
_cell.length_c   1.000
_cell.angle_alpha   90.00
_cell.angle_beta   90.00
_cell.angle_gamma   90.00
#
_symmetry.space_group_name_H-M   'P 1'
#
loop_
_entity.id
_entity.type
_entity.pdbx_description
1 polymer ?
#
loop_
_entity_poly.entity_id
_entity_poly.type
_entity_poly.pdbx_seq_one_letter_code
_entity_poly.pdbx_strand_id
1 'polypeptide(L)'
;MDSVTALTPGGDRICNACLVLIDRYSKNPMFLPFHKDDTSMDTAIIIWNKVISHTGSFQNIISDRDPKLTSALWPNRHTVRMIQTLEDMIRRFPAYGL
;
A
#
# COMPACT_ATOMS: atom_id res chain seq x y z
N MET A 1 -6.77 -5.67 2.23
CA MET A 1 -5.72 -4.82 2.83
C MET A 1 -6.38 -4.01 3.92
N ASP A 2 -5.73 -3.99 5.08
CA ASP A 2 -6.21 -3.28 6.27
C ASP A 2 -5.02 -2.61 6.97
N SER A 3 -5.26 -1.51 7.67
CA SER A 3 -4.24 -0.76 8.39
C SER A 3 -4.56 -0.74 9.88
N VAL A 4 -3.64 -1.26 10.69
CA VAL A 4 -3.68 -1.14 12.13
C VAL A 4 -2.96 0.15 12.52
N THR A 5 -3.70 1.09 13.09
CA THR A 5 -3.17 2.38 13.56
C THR A 5 -3.14 2.43 15.10
N ALA A 6 -2.43 3.41 15.66
CA ALA A 6 -2.26 3.61 17.11
C ALA A 6 -1.37 2.57 17.80
N LEU A 7 -0.36 2.06 17.09
CA LEU A 7 0.70 1.27 17.72
C LEU A 7 1.66 2.20 18.46
N THR A 8 2.21 1.72 19.59
CA THR A 8 3.31 2.42 20.26
C THR A 8 4.48 2.54 19.29
N PRO A 9 5.08 3.74 19.13
CA PRO A 9 6.17 3.93 18.19
C PRO A 9 7.32 2.97 18.49
N GLY A 10 7.73 2.21 17.48
CA GLY A 10 8.73 1.15 17.67
C GLY A 10 9.50 0.78 16.40
N GLY A 11 10.66 0.15 16.60
CA GLY A 11 11.59 -0.24 15.55
C GLY A 11 12.50 0.89 15.06
N ASP A 12 13.39 0.58 14.12
CA ASP A 12 14.44 1.49 13.60
C ASP A 12 13.88 2.78 12.99
N ARG A 13 12.65 2.74 12.48
CA ARG A 13 11.97 3.88 11.85
C ARG A 13 10.89 4.52 12.71
N ILE A 14 10.74 4.10 13.98
CA ILE A 14 9.75 4.66 14.92
C ILE A 14 8.33 4.65 14.31
N CYS A 15 7.95 3.51 13.72
CA CYS A 15 6.67 3.39 13.04
C CYS A 15 5.53 3.29 14.08
N ASN A 16 4.41 3.96 13.82
CA ASN A 16 3.23 4.01 14.69
C ASN A 16 2.00 3.31 14.07
N ALA A 17 2.16 2.73 12.88
CA ALA A 17 1.13 1.97 12.18
C ALA A 17 1.72 0.74 11.47
N CYS A 18 0.86 -0.25 11.23
CA CYS A 18 1.20 -1.46 10.50
C CYS A 18 0.14 -1.74 9.44
N LEU A 19 0.58 -1.94 8.20
CA LEU A 19 -0.26 -2.31 7.09
C LEU A 19 -0.24 -3.83 6.94
N VAL A 20 -1.41 -4.43 6.90
CA VAL A 20 -1.61 -5.87 6.76
C VAL A 20 -2.07 -6.16 5.34
N LEU A 21 -1.21 -6.87 4.61
CA LEU A 21 -1.48 -7.37 3.28
C LEU A 21 -1.65 -8.88 3.35
N ILE A 22 -2.76 -9.39 2.82
CA ILE A 22 -2.99 -10.83 2.76
C ILE A 22 -3.07 -11.19 1.29
N ASP A 23 -2.16 -12.05 0.84
CA ASP A 23 -2.31 -12.67 -0.46
C ASP A 23 -3.47 -13.68 -0.39
N ARG A 24 -4.45 -13.50 -1.28
CA ARG A 24 -5.64 -14.34 -1.32
C ARG A 24 -5.33 -15.76 -1.78
N TYR A 25 -4.27 -15.95 -2.57
CA TYR A 25 -3.87 -17.25 -3.09
C TYR A 25 -3.09 -18.05 -2.04
N SER A 26 -1.96 -17.53 -1.56
CA SER A 26 -1.12 -18.22 -0.56
C SER A 26 -1.67 -18.17 0.86
N LYS A 27 -2.68 -17.31 1.14
CA LYS A 27 -3.20 -17.03 2.48
C LYS A 27 -2.12 -16.53 3.45
N ASN A 28 -0.97 -16.09 2.95
CA ASN A 28 0.12 -15.63 3.77
C ASN A 28 -0.06 -14.13 4.09
N PRO A 29 -0.16 -13.75 5.38
CA PRO A 29 -0.16 -12.35 5.78
C PRO A 29 1.25 -11.76 5.73
N MET A 30 1.37 -10.57 5.17
CA MET A 30 2.56 -9.72 5.19
C MET A 30 2.27 -8.49 6.04
N PHE A 31 3.18 -8.20 6.96
CA PHE A 31 3.11 -7.05 7.86
C PHE A 31 4.14 -6.00 7.42
N LEU A 32 3.66 -4.79 7.11
CA LEU A 32 4.49 -3.69 6.67
C LEU A 32 4.42 -2.54 7.69
N PRO A 33 5.53 -2.20 8.35
CA PRO A 33 5.57 -1.04 9.24
C PRO A 33 5.56 0.25 8.41
N PHE A 34 4.72 1.21 8.79
CA PHE A 34 4.64 2.53 8.15
C PHE A 34 4.27 3.62 9.17
N HIS A 35 4.45 4.89 8.81
CA HIS A 35 3.99 5.99 9.64
C HIS A 35 2.58 6.40 9.25
N LYS A 36 1.75 6.72 10.25
CA LYS A 36 0.43 7.32 10.07
C LYS A 36 0.49 8.61 9.24
N ASP A 37 1.61 9.32 9.19
CA ASP A 37 1.69 10.63 8.55
C ASP A 37 2.43 10.55 7.20
N ASP A 38 2.80 9.34 6.77
CA ASP A 38 3.40 9.10 5.45
C ASP A 38 2.39 9.40 4.33
N THR A 39 2.91 9.90 3.21
CA THR A 39 2.09 10.18 2.02
C THR A 39 1.58 8.87 1.41
N SER A 40 0.47 8.94 0.68
CA SER A 40 -0.06 7.82 -0.11
C SER A 40 0.99 7.23 -1.07
N MET A 41 1.85 8.07 -1.64
CA MET A 41 2.91 7.65 -2.55
C MET A 41 4.04 6.90 -1.82
N ASP A 42 4.49 7.38 -0.67
CA ASP A 42 5.53 6.74 0.13
C ASP A 42 5.08 5.33 0.57
N THR A 43 3.82 5.23 1.00
CA THR A 43 3.21 3.94 1.38
C THR A 43 3.10 3.01 0.16
N ALA A 44 2.71 3.53 -1.00
CA ALA A 44 2.65 2.74 -2.24
C ALA A 44 4.03 2.18 -2.64
N ILE A 45 5.10 2.96 -2.50
CA ILE A 45 6.47 2.50 -2.80
C ILE A 45 6.90 1.39 -1.84
N ILE A 46 6.60 1.52 -0.54
CA ILE A 46 6.90 0.49 0.47
C ILE A 46 6.19 -0.82 0.12
N ILE A 47 4.90 -0.74 -0.21
CA ILE A 47 4.10 -1.90 -0.65
C ILE A 47 4.71 -2.50 -1.91
N TRP A 48 5.00 -1.69 -2.92
CA TRP A 48 5.55 -2.15 -4.19
C TRP A 48 6.84 -2.95 -4.00
N ASN A 49 7.81 -2.39 -3.29
CA ASN A 49 9.12 -3.03 -3.08
C ASN A 49 8.99 -4.34 -2.31
N LYS A 50 8.12 -4.40 -1.30
CA LYS A 50 7.97 -5.61 -0.47
C LYS A 50 7.10 -6.67 -1.11
N VAL A 51 5.99 -6.30 -1.76
CA VAL A 51 5.06 -7.24 -2.38
C VAL A 51 5.68 -7.86 -3.63
N ILE A 52 6.34 -7.06 -4.49
CA ILE A 52 7.01 -7.62 -5.67
C ILE A 52 8.13 -8.56 -5.28
N SER A 53 8.91 -8.21 -4.25
CA SER A 53 9.96 -9.10 -3.76
C SER A 53 9.44 -10.40 -3.17
N HIS A 54 8.22 -10.43 -2.64
CA HIS A 54 7.69 -11.60 -1.90
C HIS A 54 6.79 -12.50 -2.75
N THR A 55 5.85 -11.91 -3.49
CA THR A 55 4.82 -12.64 -4.25
C THR A 55 4.92 -12.42 -5.76
N GLY A 56 5.77 -11.49 -6.21
CA GLY A 56 5.79 -11.03 -7.60
C GLY A 56 4.68 -10.01 -7.87
N SER A 57 4.15 -10.01 -9.10
CA SER A 57 3.10 -9.08 -9.49
C SER A 57 1.73 -9.49 -8.90
N PHE A 58 0.96 -8.50 -8.48
CA PHE A 58 -0.40 -8.67 -8.01
C PHE A 58 -1.36 -8.04 -9.03
N GLN A 59 -2.45 -8.73 -9.34
CA GLN A 59 -3.40 -8.30 -10.39
C GLN A 59 -4.55 -7.45 -9.85
N ASN A 60 -4.95 -7.66 -8.60
CA ASN A 60 -6.11 -7.01 -8.01
C ASN A 60 -5.86 -6.67 -6.55
N ILE A 61 -6.12 -5.42 -6.18
CA ILE A 61 -5.96 -4.91 -4.81
C ILE A 61 -7.35 -4.67 -4.25
N ILE A 62 -7.64 -5.30 -3.12
CA ILE A 62 -8.86 -5.02 -2.36
C ILE A 62 -8.44 -4.39 -1.04
N SER A 63 -8.94 -3.19 -0.80
CA SER A 63 -8.67 -2.39 0.39
C SER A 63 -9.97 -2.05 1.10
N ASP A 64 -9.92 -1.90 2.42
CA ASP A 64 -11.00 -1.26 3.15
C ASP A 64 -11.05 0.25 2.84
N ARG A 65 -12.19 0.89 3.15
CA ARG A 65 -12.54 2.30 2.89
C ARG A 65 -11.80 3.30 3.77
N ASP A 66 -10.57 3.00 4.20
CA ASP A 66 -9.79 3.96 4.98
C ASP A 66 -9.57 5.24 4.14
N PRO A 67 -9.73 6.44 4.71
CA PRO A 67 -9.56 7.70 3.99
C PRO A 67 -8.18 7.87 3.34
N LYS A 68 -7.10 7.30 3.86
CA LYS A 68 -5.79 7.36 3.18
C LYS A 68 -5.71 6.46 1.96
N LEU A 69 -6.49 5.38 1.99
CA LEU A 69 -6.62 4.40 0.92
C LEU A 69 -7.64 4.89 -0.13
N THR A 70 -8.63 5.68 0.28
CA THR A 70 -9.87 5.94 -0.47
C THR A 70 -10.20 7.41 -0.71
N SER A 71 -9.73 8.37 0.10
CA SER A 71 -10.30 9.72 0.10
C SER A 71 -9.91 10.51 -1.15
N ALA A 72 -10.84 10.54 -2.09
CA ALA A 72 -11.10 11.69 -2.92
C ALA A 72 -12.10 12.57 -2.18
N LEU A 73 -11.63 13.67 -1.61
CA LEU A 73 -12.57 14.66 -1.12
C LEU A 73 -13.17 15.51 -2.26
N TRP A 74 -12.62 15.53 -3.49
CA TRP A 74 -13.12 16.42 -4.54
C TRP A 74 -13.05 15.77 -5.95
N PRO A 75 -14.11 15.85 -6.79
CA PRO A 75 -14.13 15.25 -8.14
C PRO A 75 -13.14 15.85 -9.14
N ASN A 76 -12.38 16.89 -8.77
CA ASN A 76 -11.76 17.78 -9.75
C ASN A 76 -10.28 18.11 -9.52
N ARG A 77 -9.56 17.39 -8.66
CA ARG A 77 -8.11 17.67 -8.46
C ARG A 77 -7.31 16.39 -8.27
N HIS A 78 -6.19 16.34 -8.99
CA HIS A 78 -5.11 15.35 -9.01
C HIS A 78 -4.63 14.87 -7.61
N THR A 79 -5.51 14.20 -6.86
CA THR A 79 -5.19 13.64 -5.55
C THR A 79 -4.83 12.18 -5.77
N VAL A 80 -3.52 11.91 -5.72
CA VAL A 80 -2.94 10.59 -5.95
C VAL A 80 -3.38 9.64 -4.83
N ARG A 81 -4.34 8.75 -5.14
CA ARG A 81 -4.78 7.70 -4.21
C ARG A 81 -3.72 6.61 -4.17
N MET A 82 -3.45 6.04 -2.99
CA MET A 82 -2.48 4.96 -2.85
C MET A 82 -2.82 3.77 -3.75
N ILE A 83 -4.10 3.36 -3.76
CA ILE A 83 -4.58 2.26 -4.62
C ILE A 83 -4.41 2.60 -6.10
N GLN A 84 -4.78 3.82 -6.52
CA GLN A 84 -4.61 4.23 -7.93
C GLN A 84 -3.14 4.25 -8.34
N THR A 85 -2.25 4.67 -7.44
CA THR A 85 -0.80 4.67 -7.68
C THR A 85 -0.30 3.25 -7.87
N LEU A 86 -0.72 2.32 -7.00
CA LEU A 86 -0.37 0.92 -7.12
C LEU A 86 -0.94 0.30 -8.40
N GLU A 87 -2.19 0.58 -8.76
CA GLU A 87 -2.79 0.14 -10.02
C GLU A 87 -2.03 0.68 -11.24
N ASP A 88 -1.65 1.95 -11.22
CA ASP A 88 -0.89 2.57 -12.30
C ASP A 88 0.53 1.98 -12.37
N MET A 89 1.15 1.68 -11.22
CA MET A 89 2.43 0.97 -11.15
C MET A 89 2.30 -0.45 -11.71
N ILE A 90 1.25 -1.19 -11.37
CA ILE A 90 0.95 -2.52 -11.94
C ILE A 90 0.75 -2.43 -13.45
N ARG A 91 -0.04 -1.46 -13.93
CA ARG A 91 -0.28 -1.26 -15.37
C ARG A 91 0.99 -0.91 -16.14
N ARG A 92 1.93 -0.23 -15.50
CA ARG A 92 3.24 0.12 -16.07
C ARG A 92 4.28 -0.99 -15.93
N PHE A 93 4.05 -1.99 -15.06
CA PHE A 93 4.99 -3.11 -14.87
C PHE A 93 5.30 -3.88 -16.17
N PRO A 94 4.32 -4.22 -17.04
CA PRO A 94 4.62 -4.85 -18.33
C PRO A 94 5.39 -3.95 -19.30
N ALA A 95 5.37 -2.62 -19.10
CA ALA A 95 6.06 -1.67 -19.97
C ALA A 95 7.55 -1.50 -19.63
N TYR A 96 7.96 -1.90 -18.41
CA TYR A 96 9.37 -1.98 -18.01
C TYR A 96 9.87 -3.43 -18.11
N GLY A 97 9.56 -4.07 -19.24
CA GLY A 97 9.81 -5.49 -19.49
C GLY A 97 11.19 -5.99 -19.05
N LEU A 98 11.15 -7.21 -18.50
CA LEU A 98 12.15 -8.24 -18.79
C LEU A 98 12.24 -8.44 -20.32
#